data_AF-A0A0D6PYY7-F1
#
_entry.id   AF-A0A0D6PYY7-F1
#
_cell.length_a   1.000
_cell.length_b   1.000
_cell.length_c   1.000
_cell.angle_alpha   90.00
_cell.angle_beta   90.00
_cell.angle_gamma   90.00
#
_symmetry.space_group_name_H-M   'P 1'
#
loop_
_entity.id
_entity.type
_entity.pdbx_description
1 polymer ?
#
loop_
_entity_poly.entity_id
_entity_poly.type
_entity_poly.pdbx_seq_one_letter_code
_entity_poly.pdbx_strand_id
1 'polypeptide(L)'
;MAELPFAAPTRSRKPGRAPRRTTDAPAAPSATDQPDLFAAPMPGIRHVLTYLDIAAIGLARVDVRQLRAGEGVDAYLYHVTTQADLETIQARGTIVFSPRAPLVLTERPGVPPWLANMMEVMEPDDMAGHIAEIPVVFRVKRFVMDELLEHDPDRTRRYGVSFFLLTGLNRQE
;
A
#
# COMPACT_ATOMS: atom_id res chain seq x y z
N MET A 1 26.46 37.15 -12.42
CA MET A 1 26.50 36.75 -13.84
C MET A 1 27.92 36.97 -14.32
N ALA A 2 28.63 35.90 -14.70
CA ALA A 2 29.91 36.01 -15.40
C ALA A 2 29.96 34.89 -16.44
N GLU A 3 30.19 35.30 -17.68
CA GLU A 3 30.07 34.59 -18.93
C GLU A 3 31.20 33.56 -19.15
N LEU A 4 30.90 32.50 -19.89
CA LEU A 4 31.88 31.60 -20.50
C LEU A 4 32.59 32.32 -21.66
N PRO A 5 33.82 31.90 -22.01
CA PRO A 5 34.02 31.54 -23.41
C PRO A 5 34.70 30.17 -23.65
N PHE A 6 34.06 29.43 -24.56
CA PHE A 6 34.57 28.45 -25.52
C PHE A 6 35.85 28.93 -26.24
N ALA A 7 36.70 28.15 -26.95
CA ALA A 7 36.95 26.73 -27.12
C ALA A 7 38.20 26.54 -28.03
N ALA A 8 38.92 25.42 -27.83
CA ALA A 8 39.57 24.55 -28.84
C ALA A 8 40.75 25.08 -29.73
N PRO A 9 41.41 24.26 -30.59
CA PRO A 9 42.18 23.03 -30.30
C PRO A 9 43.53 22.92 -31.08
N THR A 10 44.24 21.79 -30.88
CA THR A 10 45.22 21.09 -31.76
C THR A 10 46.69 21.53 -31.85
N ARG A 11 47.60 20.56 -31.60
CA ARG A 11 48.44 19.85 -32.60
C ARG A 11 49.32 18.82 -31.84
N SER A 12 49.09 17.52 -31.98
CA SER A 12 49.52 16.59 -33.05
C SER A 12 51.00 16.13 -32.96
N ARG A 13 51.15 14.86 -32.50
CA ARG A 13 52.06 13.75 -32.97
C ARG A 13 53.56 14.05 -33.07
N LYS A 14 54.51 13.23 -32.60
CA LYS A 14 54.70 11.75 -32.53
C LYS A 14 56.19 11.52 -32.05
N PRO A 15 56.80 10.33 -32.08
CA PRO A 15 56.60 9.11 -31.29
C PRO A 15 57.89 8.66 -30.53
N GLY A 16 57.81 8.31 -29.25
CA GLY A 16 58.91 7.62 -28.55
C GLY A 16 58.72 6.11 -28.61
N ARG A 17 59.62 5.38 -29.30
CA ARG A 17 59.57 3.93 -29.44
C ARG A 17 60.26 3.22 -28.26
N ALA A 18 59.60 2.15 -27.81
CA ALA A 18 60.09 0.96 -27.07
C ALA A 18 60.28 1.07 -25.54
N PRO A 19 60.29 -0.06 -24.79
CA PRO A 19 60.13 -1.47 -25.20
C PRO A 19 59.01 -2.24 -24.49
N ARG A 20 58.68 -3.38 -25.10
CA ARG A 20 57.77 -4.43 -24.62
C ARG A 20 58.34 -5.09 -23.36
N ARG A 21 57.60 -5.04 -22.25
CA ARG A 21 57.80 -5.93 -21.10
C ARG A 21 56.45 -6.55 -20.73
N THR A 22 56.40 -7.86 -20.86
CA THR A 22 55.31 -8.75 -20.49
C THR A 22 55.13 -8.70 -18.98
N THR A 23 53.95 -8.26 -18.54
CA THR A 23 53.46 -8.56 -17.21
C THR A 23 51.96 -8.76 -17.32
N ASP A 24 51.55 -9.90 -16.80
CA ASP A 24 50.23 -10.49 -16.77
C ASP A 24 49.19 -9.45 -16.29
N ALA A 25 48.35 -8.99 -17.22
CA ALA A 25 47.19 -8.18 -16.88
C ALA A 25 45.99 -9.15 -16.81
N PRO A 26 45.18 -9.12 -15.75
CA PRO A 26 43.99 -9.96 -15.68
C PRO A 26 43.14 -9.67 -16.91
N ALA A 27 42.76 -10.73 -17.63
CA ALA A 27 41.95 -10.61 -18.83
C ALA A 27 40.72 -9.75 -18.51
N ALA A 28 40.54 -8.66 -19.26
CA ALA A 28 39.30 -7.90 -19.21
C ALA A 28 38.15 -8.88 -19.49
N PRO A 29 37.10 -8.91 -18.66
CA PRO A 29 35.98 -9.80 -18.92
C PRO A 29 35.42 -9.48 -20.30
N SER A 30 35.38 -10.49 -21.15
CA SER A 30 34.79 -10.42 -22.49
C SER A 30 33.39 -9.83 -22.36
N ALA A 31 33.09 -8.80 -23.14
CA ALA A 31 31.81 -8.07 -23.16
C ALA A 31 30.62 -8.91 -23.69
N THR A 32 30.69 -10.23 -23.62
CA THR A 32 29.72 -11.18 -24.17
C THR A 32 28.86 -11.89 -23.13
N ASP A 33 29.01 -11.56 -21.85
CA ASP A 33 28.25 -12.19 -20.77
C ASP A 33 27.39 -11.19 -19.99
N GLN A 34 26.89 -10.15 -20.68
CA GLN A 34 25.85 -9.31 -20.11
C GLN A 34 24.52 -10.07 -20.26
N PRO A 35 23.91 -10.59 -19.17
CA PRO A 35 22.61 -11.23 -19.26
C PRO A 35 21.63 -10.22 -19.83
N ASP A 36 20.93 -10.60 -20.89
CA ASP A 36 19.89 -9.78 -21.49
C ASP A 36 18.79 -9.57 -20.45
N LEU A 37 18.73 -8.34 -19.92
CA LEU A 37 17.78 -7.92 -18.89
C LEU A 37 16.33 -8.02 -19.36
N PHE A 38 16.09 -8.16 -20.67
CA PHE A 38 14.77 -8.35 -21.27
C PHE A 38 14.48 -9.82 -21.60
N ALA A 39 15.48 -10.70 -21.56
CA ALA A 39 15.30 -12.15 -21.73
C ALA A 39 14.88 -12.85 -20.43
N ALA A 40 15.07 -12.20 -19.29
CA ALA A 40 14.49 -12.66 -18.04
C ALA A 40 12.96 -12.56 -18.15
N PRO A 41 12.19 -13.64 -17.88
CA PRO A 41 10.75 -13.54 -17.78
C PRO A 41 10.43 -12.44 -16.77
N MET A 42 9.61 -11.45 -17.17
CA MET A 42 9.18 -10.38 -16.27
C MET A 42 8.72 -11.03 -14.96
N PRO A 43 9.23 -10.59 -13.78
CA PRO A 43 8.75 -11.12 -12.52
C PRO A 43 7.22 -11.00 -12.52
N GLY A 44 6.56 -12.12 -12.22
CA GLY A 44 5.14 -12.34 -12.48
C GLY A 44 4.29 -11.11 -12.22
N ILE A 45 3.44 -10.76 -13.19
CA ILE A 45 2.48 -9.67 -13.07
C ILE A 45 1.71 -9.89 -11.77
N ARG A 46 1.99 -9.09 -10.74
CA ARG A 46 1.21 -9.11 -9.50
C ARG A 46 -0.21 -8.75 -9.91
N HIS A 47 -1.14 -9.70 -9.81
CA HIS A 47 -2.54 -9.41 -10.06
C HIS A 47 -2.99 -8.38 -9.02
N VAL A 48 -3.29 -7.17 -9.50
CA VAL A 48 -3.77 -6.07 -8.65
C VAL A 48 -5.27 -6.17 -8.57
N LEU A 49 -5.78 -6.68 -7.45
CA LEU A 49 -7.21 -6.66 -7.17
C LEU A 49 -7.56 -5.26 -6.65
N THR A 50 -8.40 -4.51 -7.37
CA THR A 50 -8.71 -3.11 -7.00
C THR A 50 -10.11 -2.94 -6.40
N TYR A 51 -10.92 -3.99 -6.43
CA TYR A 51 -12.26 -3.96 -5.86
C TYR A 51 -12.72 -5.34 -5.39
N LEU A 52 -13.68 -5.34 -4.47
CA LEU A 52 -14.37 -6.53 -3.97
C LEU A 52 -15.88 -6.31 -3.98
N ASP A 53 -16.62 -7.33 -4.41
CA ASP A 53 -18.08 -7.35 -4.33
C ASP A 53 -18.56 -7.45 -2.88
N ILE A 54 -19.49 -6.58 -2.48
CA ILE A 54 -19.93 -6.50 -1.08
C ILE A 54 -20.71 -7.74 -0.62
N ALA A 55 -21.39 -8.43 -1.54
CA ALA A 55 -22.13 -9.65 -1.22
C ALA A 55 -21.17 -10.84 -1.06
N ALA A 56 -20.16 -10.94 -1.93
CA ALA A 56 -19.13 -11.99 -1.86
C ALA A 56 -18.36 -11.95 -0.54
N ILE A 57 -18.06 -10.75 -0.05
CA ILE A 57 -17.31 -10.56 1.21
C ILE A 57 -18.18 -10.56 2.47
N GLY A 58 -19.50 -10.67 2.28
CA GLY A 58 -20.48 -10.63 3.37
C GLY A 58 -20.45 -9.33 4.15
N LEU A 59 -20.32 -8.19 3.46
CA LEU A 59 -20.34 -6.88 4.10
C LEU A 59 -21.65 -6.68 4.85
N ALA A 60 -21.55 -6.28 6.12
CA ALA A 60 -22.70 -5.96 6.94
C ALA A 60 -22.41 -4.74 7.81
N ARG A 61 -23.36 -3.81 7.89
CA ARG A 61 -23.32 -2.72 8.87
C ARG A 61 -23.45 -3.30 10.28
N VAL A 62 -22.68 -2.74 11.21
CA VAL A 62 -22.67 -3.13 12.61
C VAL A 62 -23.25 -2.00 13.46
N ASP A 63 -24.14 -2.34 14.39
CA ASP A 63 -24.56 -1.40 15.43
C ASP A 63 -23.45 -1.28 16.46
N VAL A 64 -22.89 -0.08 16.60
CA VAL A 64 -21.82 0.23 17.55
C VAL A 64 -22.23 -0.11 18.99
N ARG A 65 -23.52 -0.05 19.34
CA ARG A 65 -24.01 -0.42 20.68
C ARG A 65 -23.81 -1.90 21.00
N GLN A 66 -23.67 -2.75 19.98
CA GLN A 66 -23.39 -4.18 20.10
C GLN A 66 -21.89 -4.48 20.23
N LEU A 67 -21.02 -3.52 19.92
CA LEU A 67 -19.57 -3.65 20.07
C LEU A 67 -19.19 -3.35 21.52
N ARG A 68 -19.34 -4.35 22.39
CA ARG A 68 -18.95 -4.25 23.80
C ARG A 68 -17.43 -4.27 23.94
N ALA A 69 -16.91 -3.35 24.75
CA ALA A 69 -15.51 -3.39 25.15
C ALA A 69 -15.23 -4.69 25.93
N GLY A 70 -14.13 -5.38 25.58
CA GLY A 70 -13.71 -6.63 26.22
C GLY A 70 -14.15 -7.92 25.51
N GLU A 71 -14.96 -7.83 24.45
CA GLU A 71 -15.15 -8.99 23.56
C GLU A 71 -13.88 -9.21 22.73
N GLY A 72 -13.43 -10.47 22.69
CA GLY A 72 -12.20 -10.87 22.00
C GLY A 72 -12.32 -10.83 20.47
N VAL A 73 -11.31 -11.40 19.81
CA VAL A 73 -11.27 -11.56 18.35
C VAL A 73 -12.37 -12.52 17.90
N ASP A 74 -13.06 -12.19 16.81
CA ASP A 74 -14.09 -13.01 16.18
C ASP A 74 -13.72 -13.35 14.71
N ALA A 75 -14.64 -13.99 13.98
CA ALA A 75 -14.44 -14.38 12.58
C ALA A 75 -14.57 -13.22 11.57
N TYR A 76 -14.61 -11.97 12.04
CA TYR A 76 -14.83 -10.79 11.23
C TYR A 76 -13.70 -9.78 11.34
N LEU A 77 -13.57 -8.97 10.29
CA LEU A 77 -12.76 -7.76 10.28
C LEU A 77 -13.68 -6.57 10.13
N TYR A 78 -13.28 -5.46 10.73
CA TYR A 78 -14.10 -4.27 10.86
C TYR A 78 -13.43 -3.07 10.20
N HIS A 79 -14.24 -2.22 9.58
CA HIS A 79 -13.82 -0.94 9.02
C HIS A 79 -14.67 0.17 9.63
N VAL A 80 -14.04 1.28 9.99
CA VAL A 80 -14.71 2.49 10.45
C VAL A 80 -14.59 3.55 9.35
N THR A 81 -15.73 4.09 8.91
CA THR A 81 -15.83 5.07 7.83
C THR A 81 -16.99 6.04 8.08
N THR A 82 -17.25 6.97 7.18
CA THR A 82 -18.42 7.86 7.24
C THR A 82 -19.67 7.21 6.66
N GLN A 83 -20.85 7.69 7.06
CA GLN A 83 -22.13 7.24 6.50
C GLN A 83 -22.19 7.47 4.97
N ALA A 84 -21.66 8.57 4.47
CA ALA A 84 -21.61 8.86 3.04
C ALA A 84 -20.76 7.85 2.24
N ASP A 85 -19.61 7.43 2.80
CA ASP A 85 -18.77 6.42 2.16
C ASP A 85 -19.47 5.05 2.13
N LEU A 86 -20.16 4.68 3.21
CA LEU A 86 -20.93 3.44 3.25
C LEU A 86 -22.06 3.44 2.22
N GLU A 87 -22.79 4.54 2.09
CA GLU A 87 -23.84 4.69 1.06
C GLU A 87 -23.26 4.58 -0.34
N THR A 88 -22.08 5.16 -0.58
CA THR A 88 -21.35 5.05 -1.85
C THR A 88 -20.96 3.60 -2.17
N ILE A 89 -20.43 2.88 -1.18
CA ILE A 89 -20.09 1.45 -1.29
C ILE A 89 -21.34 0.62 -1.60
N GLN A 90 -22.45 0.88 -0.90
CA GLN A 90 -23.71 0.16 -1.10
C GLN A 90 -24.31 0.43 -2.47
N ALA A 91 -24.32 1.69 -2.93
CA ALA A 91 -24.82 2.06 -4.25
C ALA A 91 -23.99 1.44 -5.39
N ARG A 92 -22.67 1.32 -5.19
CA ARG A 92 -21.76 0.69 -6.16
C ARG A 92 -21.82 -0.83 -6.14
N GLY A 93 -22.19 -1.44 -5.02
CA GLY A 93 -22.11 -2.89 -4.80
C GLY A 93 -20.68 -3.40 -4.62
N THR A 94 -19.67 -2.54 -4.56
CA THR A 94 -18.26 -2.93 -4.43
C THR A 94 -17.50 -1.99 -3.50
N ILE A 95 -16.53 -2.53 -2.76
CA ILE A 95 -15.50 -1.74 -2.08
C ILE A 95 -14.32 -1.58 -3.03
N VAL A 96 -13.82 -0.36 -3.19
CA VAL A 96 -12.66 -0.03 -4.01
C VAL A 96 -11.48 0.27 -3.10
N PHE A 97 -10.29 -0.22 -3.45
CA PHE A 97 -9.06 0.02 -2.71
C PHE A 97 -7.86 -0.01 -3.66
N SER A 98 -6.75 0.59 -3.22
CA SER A 98 -5.51 0.60 -3.99
C SER A 98 -4.31 0.78 -3.06
N PRO A 99 -3.07 0.58 -3.53
CA PRO A 99 -1.89 0.83 -2.69
C PRO A 99 -1.77 2.29 -2.22
N ARG A 100 -2.39 3.24 -2.94
CA ARG A 100 -2.41 4.67 -2.58
C ARG A 100 -3.54 5.04 -1.63
N ALA A 101 -4.58 4.23 -1.57
CA ALA A 101 -5.74 4.40 -0.71
C ALA A 101 -6.18 3.01 -0.24
N PRO A 102 -5.39 2.38 0.66
CA PRO A 102 -5.70 1.05 1.15
C PRO A 102 -6.91 1.09 2.08
N LEU A 103 -7.73 0.05 2.02
CA LEU A 103 -8.81 -0.10 3.00
C LEU A 103 -8.20 -0.62 4.31
N VAL A 104 -8.34 0.15 5.38
CA VAL A 104 -7.86 -0.25 6.71
C VAL A 104 -8.87 -1.19 7.36
N LEU A 105 -8.42 -2.30 7.92
CA LEU A 105 -9.26 -3.25 8.64
C LEU A 105 -8.69 -3.50 10.03
N THR A 106 -9.54 -3.79 11.00
CA THR A 106 -9.13 -4.15 12.36
C THR A 106 -9.91 -5.35 12.86
N GLU A 107 -9.32 -6.06 13.82
CA GLU A 107 -10.08 -6.97 14.68
C GLU A 107 -11.05 -6.17 15.57
N ARG A 108 -12.09 -6.85 16.06
CA ARG A 108 -13.12 -6.26 16.92
C ARG A 108 -12.58 -5.37 18.05
N PRO A 109 -11.52 -5.73 18.80
CA PRO A 109 -11.00 -4.89 19.88
C PRO A 109 -10.47 -3.52 19.44
N GLY A 110 -10.10 -3.35 18.16
CA GLY A 110 -9.62 -2.09 17.62
C GLY A 110 -10.71 -1.13 17.16
N VAL A 111 -11.97 -1.56 17.09
CA VAL A 111 -13.08 -0.69 16.67
C VAL A 111 -13.30 0.46 17.64
N PRO A 112 -13.44 0.25 18.98
CA PRO A 112 -13.68 1.35 19.90
C PRO A 112 -12.59 2.45 19.88
N PRO A 113 -11.29 2.14 19.98
CA PRO A 113 -10.28 3.20 19.96
C PRO A 113 -10.12 3.87 18.59
N TRP A 114 -10.36 3.15 17.48
CA TRP A 114 -10.35 3.78 16.15
C TRP A 114 -11.55 4.71 15.97
N LEU A 115 -12.74 4.30 16.41
CA LEU A 115 -13.94 5.14 16.37
C LEU A 115 -13.75 6.43 17.20
N ALA A 116 -13.20 6.31 18.42
CA ALA A 116 -12.88 7.46 19.26
C ALA A 116 -11.91 8.42 18.55
N ASN A 117 -10.80 7.91 17.99
CA ASN A 117 -9.86 8.74 17.23
C ASN A 117 -10.50 9.39 15.99
N MET A 118 -11.42 8.71 15.29
CA MET A 118 -12.13 9.29 14.15
C MET A 118 -13.04 10.44 14.60
N MET A 119 -13.78 10.26 15.69
CA MET A 119 -14.64 11.31 16.27
C MET A 119 -13.83 12.50 16.80
N GLU A 120 -12.62 12.29 17.32
CA GLU A 120 -11.74 13.38 17.77
C GLU A 120 -11.20 14.21 16.61
N VAL A 121 -10.92 13.57 15.47
CA VAL A 121 -10.36 14.24 14.27
C VAL A 121 -11.46 14.95 13.46
N MET A 122 -12.68 14.42 13.49
CA MET A 122 -13.84 15.06 12.92
C MET A 122 -14.25 16.21 13.85
N GLU A 123 -13.61 17.37 13.68
CA GLU A 123 -14.03 18.61 14.32
C GLU A 123 -15.53 18.80 14.07
N PRO A 124 -16.35 19.03 15.10
CA PRO A 124 -17.76 19.31 14.92
C PRO A 124 -17.90 20.72 14.35
N ASP A 125 -17.62 20.88 13.05
CA ASP A 125 -17.86 22.14 12.36
C ASP A 125 -19.38 22.36 12.34
N ASP A 126 -19.79 23.41 13.05
CA ASP A 126 -21.16 23.87 13.31
C ASP A 126 -22.29 22.85 13.15
N MET A 127 -22.87 22.43 14.28
CA MET A 127 -24.24 21.96 14.57
C MET A 127 -25.31 22.02 13.45
N ALA A 128 -25.01 21.51 12.27
CA ALA A 128 -25.84 21.49 11.08
C ALA A 128 -25.93 20.08 10.53
N GLY A 129 -26.02 19.07 11.41
CA GLY A 129 -26.65 17.80 11.12
C GLY A 129 -26.23 17.11 9.83
N HIS A 130 -24.95 17.20 9.44
CA HIS A 130 -24.44 16.50 8.27
C HIS A 130 -24.38 15.01 8.58
N ILE A 131 -25.51 14.30 8.37
CA ILE A 131 -25.65 12.85 8.52
C ILE A 131 -24.53 12.10 7.77
N ALA A 132 -24.04 12.70 6.67
CA ALA A 132 -22.91 12.23 5.88
C ALA A 132 -21.64 11.96 6.69
N GLU A 133 -21.37 12.76 7.73
CA GLU A 133 -20.17 12.70 8.55
C GLU A 133 -20.32 11.79 9.77
N ILE A 134 -21.48 11.17 9.97
CA ILE A 134 -21.65 10.25 11.10
C ILE A 134 -20.76 9.02 10.88
N PRO A 135 -19.85 8.70 11.82
CA PRO A 135 -19.01 7.52 11.69
C PRO A 135 -19.86 6.25 11.84
N VAL A 136 -19.59 5.28 10.97
CA VAL A 136 -20.26 3.99 10.90
C VAL A 136 -19.24 2.87 10.83
N VAL A 137 -19.68 1.70 11.26
CA VAL A 137 -18.87 0.48 11.24
C VAL A 137 -19.52 -0.53 10.33
N PHE A 138 -18.74 -1.14 9.46
CA PHE A 138 -19.12 -2.37 8.78
C PHE A 138 -18.12 -3.48 9.07
N ARG A 139 -18.58 -4.71 8.92
CA ARG A 139 -17.77 -5.91 9.05
C ARG A 139 -17.75 -6.72 7.76
N VAL A 140 -16.67 -7.45 7.56
CA VAL A 140 -16.47 -8.42 6.48
C VAL A 140 -15.96 -9.74 7.05
N LYS A 141 -16.18 -10.85 6.36
CA LYS A 141 -15.73 -12.17 6.81
C LYS A 141 -14.20 -12.27 6.68
N ARG A 142 -13.51 -12.60 7.78
CA ARG A 142 -12.04 -12.67 7.81
C ARG A 142 -11.48 -13.66 6.80
N PHE A 143 -12.03 -14.87 6.73
CA PHE A 143 -11.52 -15.93 5.85
C PHE A 143 -11.58 -15.58 4.36
N VAL A 144 -12.45 -14.64 3.95
CA VAL A 144 -12.55 -14.16 2.56
C VAL A 144 -11.42 -13.18 2.24
N MET A 145 -10.84 -12.56 3.27
CA MET A 145 -9.80 -11.53 3.13
C MET A 145 -8.39 -12.06 3.31
N ASP A 146 -8.19 -13.22 3.94
CA ASP A 146 -6.91 -13.63 4.55
C ASP A 146 -5.69 -13.49 3.60
N GLU A 147 -5.84 -13.91 2.35
CA GLU A 147 -4.79 -13.86 1.31
C GLU A 147 -4.50 -12.44 0.77
N LEU A 148 -5.40 -11.49 1.03
CA LEU A 148 -5.34 -10.12 0.53
C LEU A 148 -4.85 -9.13 1.61
N LEU A 149 -4.69 -9.58 2.85
CA LEU A 149 -4.36 -8.71 3.97
C LEU A 149 -2.85 -8.53 4.11
N GLU A 150 -2.46 -7.27 4.27
CA GLU A 150 -1.14 -6.88 4.76
C GLU A 150 -1.26 -6.37 6.19
N HIS A 151 -0.27 -6.61 7.04
CA HIS A 151 -0.28 -6.04 8.39
C HIS A 151 0.01 -4.54 8.36
N ASP A 152 -0.72 -3.77 9.17
CA ASP A 152 -0.41 -2.36 9.47
C ASP A 152 0.37 -2.28 10.81
N PRO A 153 1.71 -2.27 10.81
CA PRO A 153 2.48 -2.25 12.04
C PRO A 153 2.32 -0.94 12.81
N ASP A 154 2.03 0.17 12.12
CA ASP A 154 1.97 1.49 12.75
C ASP A 154 0.70 1.65 13.56
N ARG A 155 -0.46 1.30 12.97
CA ARG A 155 -1.72 1.26 13.71
C ARG A 155 -1.73 0.16 14.76
N THR A 156 -1.15 -1.00 14.44
CA THR A 156 -1.07 -2.10 15.41
C THR A 156 -0.31 -1.69 16.66
N ARG A 157 0.82 -0.99 16.52
CA ARG A 157 1.57 -0.43 17.66
C ARG A 157 0.80 0.68 18.37
N ARG A 158 0.14 1.58 17.63
CA ARG A 158 -0.61 2.70 18.19
C ARG A 158 -1.77 2.25 19.07
N TYR A 159 -2.51 1.22 18.65
CA TYR A 159 -3.73 0.78 19.31
C TYR A 159 -3.55 -0.49 20.15
N GLY A 160 -2.42 -1.20 20.02
CA GLY A 160 -2.13 -2.43 20.76
C GLY A 160 -2.95 -3.64 20.31
N VAL A 161 -3.53 -3.59 19.11
CA VAL A 161 -4.42 -4.62 18.54
C VAL A 161 -4.18 -4.73 17.04
N SER A 162 -4.52 -5.86 16.41
CA SER A 162 -4.17 -6.12 15.01
C SER A 162 -4.94 -5.21 14.04
N PHE A 163 -4.18 -4.43 13.26
CA PHE A 163 -4.67 -3.71 12.09
C PHE A 163 -4.07 -4.28 10.81
N PHE A 164 -4.85 -4.19 9.74
CA PHE A 164 -4.53 -4.71 8.42
C PHE A 164 -4.83 -3.67 7.35
N LEU A 165 -4.16 -3.81 6.21
CA LEU A 165 -4.37 -3.03 5.00
C LEU A 165 -4.79 -3.96 3.87
N LEU A 166 -5.80 -3.53 3.13
CA LEU A 166 -6.18 -4.13 1.86
C LEU A 166 -5.70 -3.19 0.75
N THR A 167 -4.53 -3.52 0.18
CA THR A 167 -3.85 -2.70 -0.84
C THR A 167 -4.17 -3.14 -2.26
N GLY A 168 -4.63 -4.38 -2.43
CA GLY A 168 -4.83 -5.01 -3.74
C GLY A 168 -3.63 -5.75 -4.30
N LEU A 169 -2.51 -5.80 -3.57
CA LEU A 169 -1.38 -6.63 -3.94
C LEU A 169 -1.64 -8.06 -3.46
N ASN A 170 -1.84 -8.98 -4.40
CA ASN A 170 -1.97 -10.39 -4.04
C ASN A 170 -0.61 -10.92 -3.58
N ARG A 171 -0.55 -11.57 -2.42
CA ARG A 171 0.66 -12.21 -1.91
C ARG A 171 0.88 -13.49 -2.73
N GLN A 172 1.74 -13.42 -3.75
CA GLN A 172 2.31 -14.64 -4.31
C GLN A 172 3.47 -15.05 -3.41
N GLU A 173 3.28 -16.13 -2.64
CA GLU A 173 4.36 -16.84 -1.94
C GLU A 173 5.26 -17.60 -2.91
#